data_AF-V7B381-F1
#
_entry.id   AF-V7B381-F1
#
_cell.length_a   1.000
_cell.length_b   1.000
_cell.length_c   1.000
_cell.angle_alpha   90.00
_cell.angle_beta   90.00
_cell.angle_gamma   90.00
#
_symmetry.space_group_name_H-M   'P 1'
#
loop_
_entity.id
_entity.type
_entity.pdbx_description
1 polymer ?
#
loop_
_entity_poly.entity_id
_entity_poly.type
_entity_poly.pdbx_seq_one_letter_code
_entity_poly.pdbx_strand_id
1 'polypeptide(L)'
;MSGKEGTSNNDAKSAAMDPTNPYYVHHSDQPGHMLVSTKLNDDNYQSWNTTMVHPLTANKKLGFVNNTLEMSSREKDPSQFELWNQCNSMILSWLSHSY
;
A
#
# COMPACT_ATOMS: atom_id res chain seq x y z
N MET A 1 -24.05 -39.72 4.99
CA MET A 1 -22.93 -39.45 4.06
C MET A 1 -22.71 -37.95 4.02
N SER A 2 -21.46 -37.56 4.29
CA SER A 2 -20.80 -36.29 4.00
C SER A 2 -21.46 -34.98 4.44
N GLY A 3 -20.84 -34.36 5.45
CA GLY A 3 -20.75 -32.90 5.50
C GLY A 3 -19.82 -32.35 4.41
N LYS A 4 -19.92 -31.03 4.22
CA LYS A 4 -18.88 -30.09 3.77
C LYS A 4 -19.46 -28.69 3.97
N GLU A 5 -19.11 -28.06 5.10
CA GLU A 5 -18.00 -27.10 5.22
C GLU A 5 -18.32 -25.77 4.55
N GLY A 6 -18.89 -24.87 5.36
CA GLY A 6 -18.82 -23.43 5.13
C GLY A 6 -17.52 -22.90 5.71
N THR A 7 -16.52 -22.74 4.84
CA THR A 7 -15.27 -22.01 5.10
C THR A 7 -14.99 -21.32 3.76
N SER A 8 -14.91 -20.01 3.61
CA SER A 8 -13.83 -19.19 4.15
C SER A 8 -14.17 -17.71 3.85
N ASN A 9 -14.51 -16.95 4.89
CA ASN A 9 -14.45 -15.47 4.86
C ASN A 9 -13.51 -14.92 5.96
N ASN A 10 -13.06 -15.80 6.86
CA ASN A 10 -12.23 -15.43 8.01
C ASN A 10 -10.73 -15.45 7.67
N ASP A 11 -10.30 -16.32 6.75
CA ASP A 11 -8.88 -16.49 6.42
C ASP A 11 -8.34 -15.30 5.58
N ALA A 12 -9.11 -14.83 4.60
CA ALA A 12 -8.76 -13.65 3.81
C ALA A 12 -8.76 -12.36 4.65
N LYS A 13 -9.70 -12.23 5.59
CA LYS A 13 -9.74 -11.10 6.53
C LYS A 13 -8.57 -11.13 7.51
N SER A 14 -8.14 -12.31 7.94
CA SER A 14 -6.97 -12.49 8.79
C SER A 14 -5.68 -12.10 8.06
N ALA A 15 -5.53 -12.48 6.79
CA ALA A 15 -4.37 -12.13 5.97
C ALA A 15 -4.29 -10.62 5.63
N ALA A 16 -5.43 -9.95 5.53
CA ALA A 16 -5.51 -8.49 5.36
C ALA A 16 -5.12 -7.70 6.62
N MET A 17 -5.25 -8.32 7.81
CA MET A 17 -4.91 -7.72 9.10
C MET A 17 -3.52 -8.12 9.58
N ASP A 18 -2.81 -8.95 8.82
CA ASP A 18 -1.46 -9.40 9.16
C ASP A 18 -0.42 -8.29 8.89
N PRO A 19 0.26 -7.75 9.93
CA PRO A 19 1.28 -6.71 9.77
C PRO A 19 2.54 -7.17 9.00
N THR A 20 2.67 -8.47 8.74
CA THR A 20 3.73 -9.05 7.90
C THR A 20 3.36 -9.02 6.42
N ASN A 21 2.08 -8.86 6.08
CA ASN A 21 1.65 -8.73 4.70
C ASN A 21 2.20 -7.43 4.10
N PRO A 22 2.92 -7.47 2.96
CA PRO A 22 3.45 -6.27 2.31
C PRO A 22 2.35 -5.27 1.88
N TYR A 23 1.12 -5.73 1.68
CA TYR A 23 -0.05 -4.91 1.33
C TYR A 23 -0.89 -4.49 2.54
N TYR A 24 -0.41 -4.73 3.76
CA TYR A 24 -1.09 -4.29 4.98
C TYR A 24 -1.17 -2.76 5.06
N VAL A 25 -2.37 -2.21 5.25
CA VAL A 25 -2.59 -0.78 5.51
C VAL A 25 -2.83 -0.62 7.01
N HIS A 26 -2.01 0.18 7.68
CA HIS A 26 -2.17 0.41 9.11
C HIS A 26 -3.35 1.36 9.35
N HIS A 27 -4.03 1.24 10.49
CA HIS A 27 -5.21 2.06 10.80
C HIS A 27 -4.89 3.56 10.95
N SER A 28 -3.63 3.92 11.20
CA SER A 28 -3.17 5.31 11.20
C SER A 28 -2.96 5.88 9.79
N ASP A 29 -2.90 5.03 8.77
CA ASP A 29 -2.59 5.45 7.41
C ASP A 29 -3.84 6.04 6.79
N GLN A 30 -3.78 7.33 6.48
CA GLN A 30 -4.91 8.08 5.95
C GLN A 30 -4.56 8.64 4.58
N PRO A 31 -5.46 8.48 3.57
CA PRO A 31 -5.22 9.03 2.24
C PRO A 31 -5.02 10.55 2.24
N GLY A 32 -5.71 11.27 3.14
CA GLY A 32 -5.60 12.73 3.27
C GLY A 32 -4.38 13.21 4.05
N HIS A 33 -3.52 12.31 4.57
CA HIS A 33 -2.32 12.73 5.28
C HIS A 33 -1.22 13.13 4.29
N MET A 34 -0.72 14.34 4.43
CA MET A 34 0.39 14.83 3.63
C MET A 34 1.71 14.25 4.17
N LEU A 35 2.34 13.34 3.41
CA LEU A 35 3.61 12.74 3.82
C LEU A 35 4.77 13.72 3.78
N VAL A 36 4.74 14.66 2.83
CA VAL A 36 5.78 15.67 2.61
C VAL A 36 5.11 17.01 2.36
N SER A 37 5.51 18.03 3.13
CA SER A 37 5.01 19.39 2.98
C SER A 37 5.61 20.15 1.81
N THR A 38 6.77 19.70 1.33
CA THR A 38 7.47 20.28 0.19
C THR A 38 6.81 19.82 -1.11
N LYS A 39 6.23 20.74 -1.88
CA LYS A 39 5.71 20.46 -3.21
C LYS A 39 6.86 20.23 -4.20
N LEU A 40 6.71 19.27 -5.10
CA LEU A 40 7.67 19.05 -6.18
C LEU A 40 7.69 20.25 -7.15
N ASN A 41 8.87 20.68 -7.55
CA ASN A 41 9.10 21.67 -8.61
C ASN A 41 10.32 21.28 -9.45
N ASP A 42 10.62 22.08 -10.47
CA ASP A 42 11.67 21.78 -11.46
C ASP A 42 13.07 21.64 -10.84
N ASP A 43 13.34 22.33 -9.72
CA ASP A 43 14.68 22.42 -9.12
C ASP A 43 14.86 21.53 -7.87
N ASN A 44 13.78 21.04 -7.28
CA ASN A 44 13.82 20.41 -5.95
C ASN A 44 13.65 18.90 -5.94
N TYR A 45 13.65 18.23 -7.10
CA TYR A 45 13.39 16.79 -7.21
C TYR A 45 14.24 15.95 -6.25
N GLN A 46 15.55 16.25 -6.11
CA GLN A 46 16.43 15.50 -5.20
C GLN A 46 16.00 15.62 -3.73
N SER A 47 15.71 16.85 -3.29
CA SER A 47 15.24 17.13 -1.94
C SER A 47 13.87 16.50 -1.70
N TRP A 48 12.94 16.68 -2.65
CA TRP A 48 11.60 16.11 -2.60
C TRP A 48 11.63 14.59 -2.52
N ASN A 49 12.41 13.93 -3.38
CA ASN A 49 12.57 12.48 -3.41
C ASN A 49 13.13 11.98 -2.08
N THR A 50 14.18 12.62 -1.56
CA THR A 50 14.74 12.27 -0.25
C THR A 50 13.67 12.39 0.84
N THR A 51 12.91 13.49 0.86
CA THR A 51 11.84 13.68 1.86
C THR A 51 10.66 12.72 1.70
N MET A 52 10.34 12.24 0.49
CA MET A 52 9.28 11.27 0.23
C MET A 52 9.69 9.83 0.57
N VAL A 53 10.96 9.47 0.37
CA VAL A 53 11.47 8.12 0.65
C VAL A 53 11.38 7.76 2.13
N HIS A 54 11.63 8.71 3.05
CA HIS A 54 11.57 8.47 4.49
C HIS A 54 10.19 8.00 4.99
N PRO A 55 9.09 8.75 4.76
CA PRO A 55 7.77 8.32 5.20
C PRO A 55 7.31 7.07 4.46
N LEU A 56 7.62 6.90 3.17
CA LEU A 56 7.28 5.66 2.45
C LEU A 56 8.01 4.44 3.03
N THR A 57 9.25 4.60 3.48
CA THR A 57 10.02 3.53 4.15
C THR A 57 9.41 3.20 5.51
N ALA A 58 9.07 4.22 6.31
CA ALA A 58 8.43 4.05 7.62
C ALA A 58 7.08 3.31 7.51
N ASN A 59 6.31 3.57 6.45
CA ASN A 59 5.04 2.89 6.16
C ASN A 59 5.20 1.55 5.42
N LYS A 60 6.44 1.10 5.17
CA LYS A 60 6.76 -0.11 4.37
C LYS A 60 6.14 -0.08 2.95
N LYS A 61 5.98 1.11 2.37
CA LYS A 61 5.39 1.34 1.04
C LYS A 61 6.40 1.69 -0.05
N LEU A 62 7.68 1.85 0.28
CA LEU A 62 8.72 2.16 -0.73
C LEU A 62 8.76 1.13 -1.87
N GLY A 63 8.46 -0.14 -1.56
CA GLY A 63 8.44 -1.25 -2.53
C GLY A 63 7.50 -1.03 -3.73
N PHE A 64 6.41 -0.29 -3.52
CA PHE A 64 5.43 0.03 -4.56
C PHE A 64 5.96 1.08 -5.54
N VAL A 65 6.81 2.00 -5.08
CA VAL A 65 7.32 3.12 -5.89
C VAL A 65 8.55 2.70 -6.68
N ASN A 66 9.42 1.88 -6.09
CA ASN A 66 10.63 1.39 -6.74
C ASN A 66 10.41 0.07 -7.53
N ASN A 67 9.17 -0.41 -7.62
CA ASN A 67 8.78 -1.67 -8.27
C ASN A 67 9.51 -2.92 -7.73
N THR A 68 10.00 -2.90 -6.49
CA THR A 68 10.58 -4.12 -5.86
C THR A 68 9.52 -5.06 -5.29
N LEU A 69 8.29 -4.56 -5.18
CA LEU A 69 7.13 -5.31 -4.74
C LEU A 69 6.21 -5.53 -5.93
N GLU A 70 6.12 -6.79 -6.34
CA GLU A 70 5.34 -7.20 -7.51
C GLU A 70 3.84 -7.03 -7.27
N MET A 71 3.14 -6.69 -8.35
CA MET A 71 1.69 -6.63 -8.37
C MET A 71 1.12 -8.05 -8.25
N SER A 72 0.22 -8.26 -7.31
CA SER A 72 -0.51 -9.52 -7.22
C SER A 72 -1.40 -9.73 -8.46
N SER A 73 -1.41 -10.94 -9.02
CA SER A 73 -2.26 -11.23 -10.18
C SER A 73 -3.72 -11.26 -9.75
N ARG A 74 -4.55 -10.40 -10.36
CA ARG A 74 -6.01 -10.35 -10.13
C ARG A 74 -6.68 -11.70 -10.35
N GLU A 75 -6.21 -12.49 -11.32
CA GLU A 75 -6.82 -13.79 -11.66
C GLU A 75 -6.40 -14.90 -10.69
N LYS A 76 -5.16 -14.85 -10.18
CA LYS A 76 -4.61 -15.90 -9.31
C LYS A 76 -4.88 -15.64 -7.83
N ASP A 77 -4.89 -14.37 -7.42
CA ASP A 77 -5.16 -13.95 -6.05
C ASP A 77 -5.95 -12.63 -6.02
N PRO A 78 -7.28 -12.70 -6.20
CA PRO A 78 -8.15 -11.52 -6.17
C PRO A 78 -8.06 -10.76 -4.84
N SER A 79 -7.88 -11.47 -3.72
CA SER A 79 -7.85 -10.89 -2.38
C SER A 79 -6.60 -10.04 -2.14
N GLN A 80 -5.43 -10.57 -2.52
CA GLN A 80 -4.18 -9.82 -2.43
C GLN A 80 -4.13 -8.69 -3.46
N PHE A 81 -4.76 -8.87 -4.64
CA PHE A 81 -4.91 -7.80 -5.62
C PHE A 81 -5.72 -6.61 -5.04
N GLU A 82 -6.81 -6.86 -4.32
CA GLU A 82 -7.59 -5.80 -3.67
C GLU A 82 -6.77 -5.02 -2.62
N LEU A 83 -6.00 -5.73 -1.79
CA LEU A 83 -5.11 -5.10 -0.81
C LEU A 83 -4.00 -4.27 -1.47
N TRP A 84 -3.39 -4.83 -2.53
CA TRP A 84 -2.41 -4.10 -3.35
C TRP A 84 -3.03 -2.84 -3.94
N ASN A 85 -4.25 -2.93 -4.48
CA ASN A 85 -4.95 -1.80 -5.09
C ASN A 85 -5.32 -0.72 -4.06
N GLN A 86 -5.67 -1.11 -2.84
CA GLN A 86 -5.90 -0.17 -1.73
C GLN A 86 -4.62 0.57 -1.37
N CYS A 87 -3.50 -0.16 -1.19
CA CYS A 87 -2.19 0.45 -0.94
C CYS A 87 -1.77 1.40 -2.06
N ASN A 88 -1.91 0.98 -3.31
CA ASN A 88 -1.57 1.78 -4.48
C ASN A 88 -2.37 3.09 -4.51
N SER A 89 -3.69 3.01 -4.26
CA SER A 89 -4.57 4.18 -4.21
C SER A 89 -4.16 5.17 -3.11
N MET A 90 -3.73 4.66 -1.95
CA MET A 90 -3.22 5.47 -0.85
C MET A 90 -1.93 6.20 -1.20
N ILE A 91 -0.97 5.50 -1.82
CA ILE A 91 0.30 6.09 -2.27
C ILE A 91 0.06 7.17 -3.32
N LEU A 92 -0.84 6.93 -4.28
CA LEU A 92 -1.23 7.93 -5.28
C LEU A 92 -1.87 9.16 -4.64
N SER A 93 -2.66 8.99 -3.58
CA SER A 93 -3.21 10.10 -2.81
C SER A 93 -2.10 10.92 -2.16
N TRP A 94 -1.14 10.28 -1.48
CA TRP A 94 -0.01 10.99 -0.86
C TRP A 94 0.87 11.74 -1.86
N LEU A 95 1.16 11.12 -3.00
CA LEU A 95 1.90 11.73 -4.09
C LEU A 95 1.14 12.95 -4.64
N SER A 96 -0.17 12.82 -4.85
CA SER A 96 -1.04 13.90 -5.33
C SER A 96 -1.07 15.12 -4.41
N HIS A 97 -0.95 14.93 -3.10
CA HIS A 97 -0.83 16.04 -2.13
C HIS A 97 0.56 16.66 -2.07
N SER A 98 1.59 15.96 -2.58
CA SER A 98 2.99 16.36 -2.58
C SER A 98 3.44 16.97 -3.92
N TYR A 99 2.55 16.97 -4.92
CA TYR A 99 2.69 17.71 -6.18
C TYR A 99 2.10 19.13 -6.07
#